data_AF-A0A529ZS29-F1
#
_entry.id   AF-A0A529ZS29-F1
#
_cell.length_a   1.000
_cell.length_b   1.000
_cell.length_c   1.000
_cell.angle_alpha   90.00
_cell.angle_beta   90.00
_cell.angle_gamma   90.00
#
_symmetry.space_group_name_H-M   'P 1'
#
loop_
_entity.id
_entity.type
_entity.pdbx_description
1 polymer ?
#
loop_
_entity_poly.entity_id
_entity_poly.type
_entity_poly.pdbx_seq_one_letter_code
_entity_poly.pdbx_strand_id
1 'polypeptide(L)' 'GMVWVSWPKKASKVPTDVTEDVIRSEALKRDLVDVKVAAVNEIWSGLKLVIRKDRR' A
#
# COMPACT_ATOMS: atom_id res chain seq x y z
N GLY A 1 -9.79 -1.79 12.22
CA GLY A 1 -10.23 -1.39 10.87
C GLY A 1 -9.21 -1.78 9.83
N MET A 2 -9.46 -1.50 8.55
CA MET A 2 -8.52 -1.70 7.44
C MET A 2 -8.59 -0.52 6.46
N VAL A 3 -7.47 -0.21 5.82
CA VAL A 3 -7.38 0.79 4.75
C VAL A 3 -6.64 0.20 3.55
N TRP A 4 -6.97 0.66 2.35
CA TRP A 4 -6.27 0.33 1.12
C TRP A 4 -5.62 1.57 0.55
N VAL A 5 -4.37 1.43 0.10
CA VAL A 5 -3.64 2.49 -0.59
C VAL A 5 -3.32 1.98 -1.99
N SER A 6 -3.65 2.77 -3.01
CA SER A 6 -3.35 2.42 -4.40
C SER A 6 -2.34 3.38 -5.02
N TRP A 7 -1.46 2.88 -5.86
CA TRP A 7 -0.45 3.67 -6.59
C TRP A 7 -0.23 3.09 -8.00
N PRO A 8 0.24 3.89 -8.97
CA PRO A 8 0.58 3.38 -10.29
C PRO A 8 1.75 2.41 -10.19
N LYS A 9 1.60 1.18 -10.70
CA LYS A 9 2.69 0.20 -10.69
C LYS A 9 3.79 0.62 -11.67
N LYS A 10 5.05 0.29 -11.35
CA LYS A 10 6.21 0.65 -12.17
C LYS A 10 6.07 0.23 -13.65
N ALA A 11 5.41 -0.90 -13.91
CA ALA A 11 5.16 -1.40 -15.26
C ALA A 11 4.14 -0.57 -16.08
N SER A 12 3.32 0.27 -15.42
CA SER A 12 2.29 1.10 -16.09
C SER A 12 2.86 2.29 -16.86
N LYS A 13 4.15 2.64 -16.63
CA LYS A 13 4.83 3.82 -17.20
C LYS A 13 4.17 5.17 -16.86
N VAL A 14 3.20 5.19 -15.95
CA VAL A 14 2.65 6.44 -15.42
C VAL A 14 3.67 7.04 -14.44
N PRO A 15 4.11 8.29 -14.62
CA PRO A 15 5.02 8.95 -13.69
C PRO A 15 4.39 9.02 -12.29
N THR A 16 5.11 8.53 -11.29
CA THR A 16 4.73 8.58 -9.89
C THR A 16 5.99 8.57 -9.03
N ASP A 17 5.97 9.34 -7.95
CA ASP A 17 6.96 9.30 -6.87
C ASP A 17 6.59 8.27 -5.78
N VAL A 18 5.33 7.85 -5.74
CA VAL A 18 4.83 6.83 -4.81
C VAL A 18 5.19 5.42 -5.28
N THR A 19 5.85 4.66 -4.41
CA THR A 19 6.18 3.23 -4.58
C THR A 19 5.63 2.40 -3.42
N GLU A 20 5.64 1.07 -3.57
CA GLU A 20 5.27 0.15 -2.49
C GLU A 20 6.09 0.39 -1.22
N ASP A 21 7.40 0.66 -1.37
CA ASP A 21 8.31 0.90 -0.25
C ASP A 21 8.01 2.21 0.48
N VAL A 22 7.65 3.27 -0.25
CA VAL A 22 7.21 4.54 0.34
C VAL A 22 5.95 4.31 1.17
N ILE A 23 4.98 3.56 0.64
CA ILE A 23 3.73 3.26 1.35
C ILE A 23 4.01 2.42 2.60
N ARG A 24 4.83 1.37 2.52
CA ARG A 24 5.18 0.53 3.68
C ARG A 24 5.91 1.32 4.77
N SER A 25 6.87 2.17 4.39
CA SER A 25 7.61 3.02 5.32
C SER A 25 6.67 3.97 6.07
N GLU A 26 5.77 4.64 5.35
CA GLU A 26 4.80 5.56 5.96
C GLU A 26 3.71 4.84 6.78
N ALA A 27 3.30 3.64 6.36
CA ALA A 27 2.36 2.80 7.10
C ALA A 27 2.94 2.34 8.44
N LEU A 28 4.21 1.90 8.44
CA LEU A 28 4.88 1.41 9.65
C LEU A 28 5.02 2.51 10.71
N LYS A 29 5.31 3.76 10.30
CA LYS A 29 5.33 4.93 11.20
C LYS A 29 3.99 5.21 11.88
N ARG A 30 2.89 4.70 11.31
CA ARG A 30 1.51 4.85 11.80
C ARG A 30 0.98 3.55 12.41
N ASP A 31 1.87 2.60 12.68
CA ASP A 31 1.56 1.29 13.27
C ASP A 31 0.59 0.43 12.45
N LEU A 32 0.56 0.67 11.14
CA LEU A 32 -0.15 -0.14 10.17
C LEU A 32 0.80 -1.17 9.57
N VAL A 33 0.30 -2.39 9.40
CA VAL A 33 1.04 -3.49 8.75
C VAL A 33 0.33 -3.92 7.48
N ASP A 34 1.11 -4.22 6.44
CA ASP A 34 0.56 -4.75 5.21
C ASP A 34 0.21 -6.24 5.33
N VAL A 35 -0.89 -6.61 4.70
CA VAL A 35 -1.39 -8.00 4.73
C VAL A 35 -1.63 -8.58 3.34
N LYS A 36 -1.79 -7.72 2.33
CA LYS A 36 -2.05 -8.15 0.96
C LYS A 36 -1.70 -7.04 -0.02
N VAL A 37 -1.02 -7.42 -1.10
CA VAL A 37 -0.90 -6.63 -2.32
C VAL A 37 -1.80 -7.24 -3.41
N ALA A 38 -2.39 -6.40 -4.25
CA ALA A 38 -3.21 -6.84 -5.38
C ALA A 38 -3.06 -5.88 -6.56
N ALA A 39 -3.10 -6.41 -7.79
CA ALA A 39 -3.32 -5.59 -8.97
C ALA A 39 -4.79 -5.14 -8.98
N VAL A 40 -5.03 -3.84 -8.96
CA VAL A 40 -6.38 -3.27 -9.05
C VAL A 40 -6.81 -3.26 -10.52
N ASN A 41 -5.92 -2.82 -11.40
CA ASN A 41 -6.09 -2.88 -12.85
C ASN A 41 -4.74 -2.82 -13.59
N GLU A 42 -4.77 -2.46 -14.88
CA GLU A 42 -3.59 -2.32 -15.74
C GLU A 42 -2.62 -1.23 -15.30
N ILE A 43 -3.07 -0.25 -14.51
CA ILE A 43 -2.27 0.89 -14.07
C ILE A 43 -1.94 0.79 -12.57
N TRP A 44 -2.91 0.42 -11.74
CA TRP A 44 -2.85 0.57 -10.29
C TRP A 44 -2.59 -0.75 -9.57
N SER A 45 -1.66 -0.71 -8.60
CA SER A 45 -1.53 -1.70 -7.53
C SER A 45 -2.20 -1.18 -6.27
N GLY A 46 -2.66 -2.07 -5.40
CA GLY A 46 -3.24 -1.75 -4.10
C GLY A 46 -2.60 -2.56 -2.97
N LEU A 47 -2.33 -1.90 -1.85
CA LEU A 47 -1.78 -2.49 -0.63
C LEU A 47 -2.80 -2.34 0.50
N LYS A 48 -3.19 -3.47 1.06
CA LYS A 48 -4.09 -3.54 2.22
C LYS A 48 -3.27 -3.41 3.50
N LEU A 49 -3.64 -2.43 4.30
CA LEU A 49 -3.05 -2.12 5.59
C LEU A 49 -4.07 -2.35 6.72
N VAL A 50 -3.61 -2.89 7.84
CA VAL A 50 -4.43 -3.12 9.03
C VAL A 50 -3.72 -2.64 10.29
N ILE A 51 -4.49 -2.32 11.32
CA ILE A 51 -3.97 -2.10 12.67
C ILE A 51 -3.51 -3.47 13.22
N ARG A 52 -2.33 -3.51 13.84
CA ARG A 52 -1.82 -4.73 14.45
C ARG A 52 -2.78 -5.26 15.53
N LYS A 53 -2.83 -6.59 15.69
CA LYS A 53 -3.75 -7.24 16.64
C LYS A 53 -3.49 -6.88 18.10
N ASP A 54 -2.25 -6.54 18.45
CA ASP A 54 -1.83 -6.12 19.80
C ASP A 54 -2.22 -4.68 20.14
N ARG A 55 -2.76 -3.91 19.18
CA ARG A 55 -3.06 -2.47 19.31
C ARG A 55 -4.50 -2.11 19.00
N ARG A 56 -5.41 -3.08 19.08
CA ARG A 56 -6.85 -2.93 18.80
C ARG A 56 -7.68 -3.36 19.99
#